data_AF-A0A6L9Q5K9-F1
#
_entry.id   AF-A0A6L9Q5K9-F1
#
_cell.length_a   1.000
_cell.length_b   1.000
_cell.length_c   1.000
_cell.angle_alpha   90.00
_cell.angle_beta   90.00
_cell.angle_gamma   90.00
#
_symmetry.space_group_name_H-M   'P 1'
#
loop_
_entity.id
_entity.type
_entity.pdbx_description
1 polymer ?
#
loop_
_entity_poly.entity_id
_entity_poly.type
_entity_poly.pdbx_seq_one_letter_code
_entity_poly.pdbx_strand_id
1 'polypeptide(L)'
;MKSMAELIAYSRAYPDKLNYGSAGTGTSNNLKIEFIKSITGLKATHIPYKSDADVLRELAAGTVQFSMATPQSAQPFLSSGKVRGAGQPLPQVPRTRQIRIQGLDKTEPYGFYGIIGPAGLPQSIVDQSNQAINRVSAMPEVRKLIVESYFMTLVSESSTQSRDFTLSALGKARELVKMIKPDVK
;
A
#
# COMPACT_ATOMS: atom_id res chain seq x y z
N MET A 1 12.45 4.56 -18.44
CA MET A 1 11.86 5.31 -17.30
C MET A 1 12.74 5.23 -16.07
N LYS A 2 13.12 6.40 -15.54
CA LYS A 2 13.96 6.59 -14.35
C LYS A 2 13.28 7.45 -13.28
N SER A 3 12.11 8.01 -13.57
CA SER A 3 11.34 8.86 -12.66
C SER A 3 9.82 8.77 -12.92
N MET A 4 9.03 9.19 -11.93
CA MET A 4 7.58 9.34 -12.06
C MET A 4 7.19 10.42 -13.08
N ALA A 5 7.97 11.50 -13.15
CA ALA A 5 7.75 12.56 -14.15
C ALA A 5 7.89 12.03 -15.59
N GLU A 6 8.90 11.19 -15.85
CA GLU A 6 9.04 10.49 -17.13
C GLU A 6 7.87 9.54 -17.41
N LEU A 7 7.36 8.83 -16.40
CA LEU A 7 6.20 7.94 -16.55
C LEU A 7 4.94 8.72 -16.93
N ILE A 8 4.68 9.83 -16.25
CA ILE A 8 3.55 10.71 -16.57
C ILE A 8 3.69 11.28 -17.97
N ALA A 9 4.86 11.82 -18.32
CA ALA A 9 5.11 12.38 -19.66
C ALA A 9 4.94 11.32 -20.76
N TYR A 10 5.51 10.13 -20.57
CA TYR A 10 5.37 9.01 -21.51
C TYR A 10 3.91 8.59 -21.66
N SER A 11 3.16 8.48 -20.55
CA SER A 11 1.76 8.10 -20.57
C SER A 11 0.88 9.07 -21.37
N ARG A 12 1.20 10.37 -21.35
CA ARG A 12 0.44 11.38 -22.09
C ARG A 12 0.73 11.32 -23.58
N ALA A 13 1.98 11.05 -23.95
CA ALA A 13 2.37 10.85 -25.35
C ALA A 13 1.83 9.52 -25.92
N TYR A 14 1.63 8.51 -25.06
CA TYR A 14 1.25 7.15 -25.44
C TYR A 14 0.18 6.56 -24.49
N PRO A 15 -1.06 7.07 -24.52
CA PRO A 15 -2.09 6.77 -23.52
C PRO A 15 -2.48 5.28 -23.41
N ASP A 16 -2.33 4.52 -24.50
CA ASP A 16 -2.73 3.11 -24.57
C ASP A 16 -1.54 2.13 -24.45
N LYS A 17 -0.36 2.62 -24.04
CA LYS A 17 0.88 1.81 -23.99
C LYS A 17 1.28 1.37 -22.58
N LEU A 18 0.57 1.81 -21.56
CA LEU A 18 0.90 1.48 -20.17
C LEU A 18 -0.22 0.69 -19.52
N ASN A 19 0.15 -0.48 -19.00
CA ASN A 19 -0.63 -1.26 -18.09
C ASN A 19 -0.04 -1.15 -16.69
N TYR A 20 -0.90 -1.09 -15.67
CA TYR A 20 -0.48 -1.23 -14.29
C TYR A 20 -1.21 -2.40 -13.62
N GLY A 21 -0.50 -3.12 -12.76
CA GLY A 21 -1.09 -4.22 -12.01
C GLY A 21 -1.53 -3.81 -10.60
N SER A 22 -2.55 -4.48 -10.06
CA SER A 22 -2.88 -4.43 -8.63
C SER A 22 -3.20 -5.82 -8.09
N ALA A 23 -3.27 -5.94 -6.76
CA ALA A 23 -3.74 -7.14 -6.07
C ALA A 23 -5.28 -7.32 -6.10
N GLY A 24 -5.96 -6.67 -7.05
CA GLY A 24 -7.41 -6.71 -7.22
C GLY A 24 -8.03 -5.32 -7.33
N THR A 25 -9.29 -5.26 -7.75
CA THR A 25 -10.05 -3.99 -7.77
C THR A 25 -10.45 -3.60 -6.35
N GLY A 26 -10.30 -2.33 -6.00
CA GLY A 26 -10.64 -1.79 -4.69
C GLY A 26 -9.60 -1.99 -3.59
N THR A 27 -8.50 -2.70 -3.87
CA THR A 27 -7.37 -2.81 -2.94
C THR A 27 -6.63 -1.48 -2.80
N SER A 28 -5.88 -1.31 -1.71
CA SER A 28 -5.13 -0.06 -1.46
C SER A 28 -4.19 0.32 -2.61
N ASN A 29 -3.53 -0.65 -3.27
CA ASN A 29 -2.68 -0.35 -4.44
C ASN A 29 -3.47 0.12 -5.65
N ASN A 30 -4.62 -0.49 -5.93
CA ASN A 30 -5.49 -0.02 -7.02
C ASN A 30 -5.98 1.41 -6.76
N LEU A 31 -6.56 1.66 -5.58
CA LEU A 31 -7.10 2.98 -5.24
C LEU A 31 -6.00 4.07 -5.25
N LYS A 32 -4.80 3.76 -4.76
CA LYS A 32 -3.71 4.74 -4.73
C LYS A 32 -3.18 5.08 -6.13
N ILE A 33 -3.09 4.09 -7.03
CA ILE A 33 -2.73 4.36 -8.43
C ILE A 33 -3.82 5.16 -9.14
N GLU A 34 -5.11 4.83 -8.92
CA GLU A 34 -6.21 5.61 -9.49
C GLU A 34 -6.23 7.05 -8.97
N PHE A 35 -5.90 7.28 -7.70
CA PHE A 35 -5.71 8.62 -7.18
C PHE A 35 -4.51 9.34 -7.80
N ILE A 36 -3.37 8.65 -7.99
CA ILE A 36 -2.24 9.23 -8.72
C ILE A 36 -2.66 9.62 -10.14
N LYS A 37 -3.44 8.78 -10.83
CA LYS A 37 -4.01 9.10 -12.15
C LYS A 37 -4.88 10.36 -12.11
N SER A 38 -5.75 10.49 -11.10
CA SER A 38 -6.67 11.64 -11.00
C SER A 38 -5.94 12.97 -10.77
N ILE A 39 -4.87 13.00 -9.96
CA ILE A 39 -4.15 14.23 -9.63
C ILE A 39 -3.01 14.57 -10.60
N THR A 40 -2.45 13.57 -11.29
CA THR A 40 -1.31 13.78 -12.21
C THR A 40 -1.69 13.69 -13.67
N GLY A 41 -2.88 13.20 -14.02
CA GLY A 41 -3.27 12.91 -15.39
C GLY A 41 -2.49 11.74 -16.02
N LEU A 42 -1.86 10.88 -15.21
CA LEU A 42 -1.25 9.63 -15.65
C LEU A 42 -2.29 8.77 -16.40
N LYS A 43 -1.91 8.24 -17.56
CA LYS A 43 -2.75 7.35 -18.37
C LYS A 43 -2.19 5.92 -18.31
N ALA A 44 -2.99 4.99 -17.79
CA ALA A 44 -2.64 3.58 -17.75
C ALA A 44 -3.89 2.72 -17.54
N THR A 45 -3.90 1.56 -18.17
CA THR A 45 -4.94 0.54 -18.05
C THR A 45 -4.70 -0.31 -16.81
N HIS A 46 -5.74 -0.51 -16.00
CA HIS A 46 -5.69 -1.36 -14.81
C HIS A 46 -5.82 -2.83 -15.19
N ILE A 47 -4.87 -3.65 -14.75
CA ILE A 47 -4.93 -5.11 -14.86
C ILE A 47 -5.00 -5.71 -13.44
N PRO A 48 -6.15 -6.26 -13.00
CA PRO A 48 -6.29 -6.83 -11.67
C PRO A 48 -5.71 -8.26 -11.61
N TYR A 49 -5.00 -8.55 -10.52
CA TYR A 49 -4.48 -9.89 -10.19
C TYR A 49 -4.95 -10.32 -8.80
N LYS A 50 -4.60 -11.54 -8.38
CA LYS A 50 -5.01 -12.11 -7.08
C LYS A 50 -4.13 -11.67 -5.91
N SER A 51 -2.90 -11.21 -6.16
CA SER A 51 -1.94 -10.83 -5.11
C SER A 51 -0.84 -9.90 -5.63
N ASP A 52 -0.15 -9.19 -4.72
CA ASP A 52 1.05 -8.41 -5.07
C ASP A 52 2.14 -9.27 -5.72
N ALA A 53 2.31 -10.52 -5.26
CA ALA A 53 3.30 -11.44 -5.80
C ALA A 53 3.02 -11.81 -7.26
N ASP A 54 1.75 -12.00 -7.63
CA ASP A 54 1.36 -12.25 -9.02
C ASP A 54 1.65 -11.03 -9.89
N VAL A 55 1.31 -9.83 -9.42
CA VAL A 55 1.62 -8.58 -10.13
C VAL A 55 3.12 -8.41 -10.34
N LEU A 56 3.94 -8.73 -9.34
CA LEU A 56 5.40 -8.57 -9.43
C LEU A 56 6.03 -9.56 -10.41
N ARG A 57 5.46 -10.76 -10.59
CA ARG A 57 5.88 -11.68 -11.65
C ARG A 57 5.59 -11.10 -13.03
N GLU A 58 4.40 -10.55 -13.23
CA GLU A 58 4.00 -9.92 -14.49
C GLU A 58 4.77 -8.63 -14.77
N LEU A 59 5.11 -7.86 -13.74
CA LEU A 59 6.00 -6.72 -13.85
C LEU A 59 7.41 -7.15 -14.28
N ALA A 60 7.92 -8.25 -13.72
CA ALA A 60 9.21 -8.81 -14.11
C ALA A 60 9.20 -9.39 -15.53
N ALA A 61 8.06 -9.90 -16.00
CA ALA A 61 7.86 -10.38 -17.37
C ALA A 61 7.62 -9.23 -18.38
N GLY A 62 7.20 -8.05 -17.90
CA GLY A 62 6.93 -6.87 -18.72
C GLY A 62 5.48 -6.75 -19.22
N THR A 63 4.59 -7.64 -18.81
CA THR A 63 3.15 -7.60 -19.13
C THR A 63 2.48 -6.33 -18.59
N VAL A 64 2.88 -5.90 -17.38
CA VAL A 64 2.53 -4.61 -16.79
C VAL A 64 3.79 -3.76 -16.61
N GLN A 65 3.68 -2.44 -16.75
CA GLN A 65 4.83 -1.54 -16.72
C GLN A 65 5.13 -0.98 -15.33
N PHE A 66 4.13 -0.93 -14.44
CA PHE A 66 4.31 -0.54 -13.06
C PHE A 66 3.21 -1.10 -12.14
N SER A 67 3.47 -1.03 -10.84
CA SER A 67 2.52 -1.41 -9.79
C SER A 67 2.95 -0.73 -8.48
N MET A 68 2.04 -0.73 -7.50
CA MET A 68 2.37 -0.51 -6.11
C MET A 68 2.21 -1.84 -5.37
N ALA A 69 3.24 -2.22 -4.63
CA ALA A 69 3.28 -3.45 -3.88
C ALA A 69 3.81 -3.15 -2.48
N THR A 70 3.43 -4.00 -1.54
CA THR A 70 3.97 -3.99 -0.20
C THR A 70 5.49 -4.26 -0.20
N PRO A 71 6.28 -3.66 0.71
CA PRO A 71 7.72 -3.88 0.76
C PRO A 71 8.11 -5.36 0.89
N GLN A 72 7.38 -6.14 1.69
CA GLN A 72 7.69 -7.57 1.89
C GLN A 72 7.54 -8.39 0.60
N SER A 73 6.54 -8.06 -0.22
CA SER A 73 6.31 -8.77 -1.49
C SER A 73 7.31 -8.34 -2.56
N ALA A 74 7.69 -7.06 -2.57
CA ALA A 74 8.62 -6.50 -3.54
C ALA A 74 10.09 -6.92 -3.32
N GLN A 75 10.49 -7.19 -2.07
CA GLN A 75 11.89 -7.40 -1.72
C GLN A 75 12.61 -8.47 -2.56
N PRO A 76 12.08 -9.70 -2.76
CA PRO A 76 12.77 -10.71 -3.57
C PRO A 76 13.00 -10.26 -5.02
N PHE A 77 12.04 -9.54 -5.61
CA PHE A 77 12.13 -9.04 -6.98
C PHE A 77 13.13 -7.90 -7.09
N LEU A 78 13.17 -7.00 -6.11
CA LEU A 78 14.14 -5.91 -6.04
C LEU A 78 15.57 -6.45 -5.88
N SER A 79 15.77 -7.43 -4.98
CA SER A 79 17.06 -8.09 -4.78
C SER A 79 17.54 -8.80 -6.05
N SER A 80 16.64 -9.43 -6.80
CA SER A 80 16.98 -10.09 -8.07
C SER A 80 17.36 -9.13 -9.21
N GLY A 81 17.08 -7.83 -9.06
CA GLY A 81 17.30 -6.81 -10.10
C GLY A 81 16.29 -6.85 -11.26
N LYS A 82 15.32 -7.77 -11.24
CA LYS A 82 14.28 -7.88 -12.27
C LYS A 82 13.29 -6.73 -12.25
N VAL A 83 13.10 -6.09 -11.10
CA VAL A 83 12.26 -4.89 -10.94
C VAL A 83 13.04 -3.77 -10.26
N ARG A 84 12.59 -2.54 -10.45
CA ARG A 84 13.17 -1.34 -9.81
C ARG A 84 12.13 -0.70 -8.90
N GLY A 85 12.53 -0.32 -7.71
CA GLY A 85 11.65 0.26 -6.70
C GLY A 85 11.72 1.79 -6.67
N ALA A 86 10.57 2.42 -6.45
CA ALA A 86 10.50 3.84 -6.18
C ALA A 86 9.40 4.09 -5.13
N GLY A 87 9.73 4.80 -4.05
CA GLY A 87 8.92 4.95 -2.85
C GLY A 87 9.70 5.59 -1.71
N GLN A 88 9.15 5.60 -0.50
CA GLN A 88 9.91 6.04 0.67
C GLN A 88 11.10 5.11 0.91
N PRO A 89 12.33 5.63 1.10
CA PRO A 89 13.48 4.78 1.38
C PRO A 89 13.26 3.98 2.66
N LEU A 90 13.37 2.66 2.56
CA LEU A 90 13.39 1.75 3.71
C LEU A 90 14.81 1.19 3.83
N PRO A 91 15.44 1.21 5.02
CA PRO A 91 16.81 0.70 5.22
C PRO A 91 17.01 -0.73 4.67
N GLN A 92 15.95 -1.55 4.75
CA GLN A 92 15.97 -2.95 4.38
C GLN A 92 15.64 -3.21 2.90
N VAL A 93 15.14 -2.20 2.19
CA VAL A 93 14.78 -2.27 0.76
C VAL A 93 15.72 -1.37 -0.04
N PRO A 94 16.97 -1.82 -0.27
CA PRO A 94 17.97 -1.03 -0.95
C PRO A 94 17.53 -0.73 -2.40
N ARG A 95 18.09 0.35 -2.96
CA ARG A 95 17.86 0.77 -4.37
C ARG A 95 16.45 1.30 -4.66
N THR A 96 15.71 1.72 -3.64
CA THR A 96 14.47 2.49 -3.78
C THR A 96 14.78 3.97 -3.98
N ARG A 97 14.24 4.57 -5.06
CA ARG A 97 14.32 6.03 -5.27
C ARG A 97 13.13 6.72 -4.63
N GLN A 98 13.34 7.87 -4.01
CA GLN A 98 12.22 8.65 -3.48
C GLN A 98 11.27 9.08 -4.61
N ILE A 99 9.98 8.82 -4.43
CA ILE A 99 8.92 9.44 -5.23
C ILE A 99 8.37 10.62 -4.44
N ARG A 100 8.19 11.76 -5.11
CA ARG A 100 7.43 12.91 -4.60
C ARG A 100 6.35 13.25 -5.62
N ILE A 101 5.10 13.08 -5.23
CA ILE A 101 3.93 13.55 -5.99
C ILE A 101 3.19 14.50 -5.06
N GLN A 102 2.92 15.72 -5.51
CA GLN A 102 2.17 16.70 -4.73
C GLN A 102 0.76 16.16 -4.44
N GLY A 103 0.35 16.17 -3.18
CA GLY A 103 -0.97 15.69 -2.74
C GLY A 103 -1.05 14.18 -2.46
N LEU A 104 0.00 13.40 -2.73
CA LEU A 104 0.03 11.96 -2.42
C LEU A 104 0.08 11.68 -0.91
N ASP A 105 0.65 12.59 -0.13
CA ASP A 105 0.68 12.59 1.33
C ASP A 105 -0.71 12.52 1.97
N LYS A 106 -1.74 13.03 1.28
CA LYS A 106 -3.15 12.93 1.70
C LYS A 106 -3.68 11.49 1.71
N THR A 107 -2.94 10.56 1.11
CA THR A 107 -3.31 9.14 0.97
C THR A 107 -2.42 8.21 1.82
N GLU A 108 -1.73 8.78 2.80
CA GLU A 108 -0.99 8.01 3.80
C GLU A 108 -1.83 7.74 5.07
N PRO A 109 -1.63 6.57 5.72
CA PRO A 109 -0.71 5.49 5.31
C PRO A 109 -1.25 4.65 4.14
N TYR A 110 -0.35 4.02 3.37
CA TYR A 110 -0.67 3.04 2.32
C TYR A 110 -1.60 1.90 2.78
N GLY A 111 -1.47 1.49 4.04
CA GLY A 111 -2.31 0.47 4.67
C GLY A 111 -1.91 0.26 6.13
N PHE A 112 -2.80 -0.33 6.92
CA PHE A 112 -2.56 -0.78 8.28
C PHE A 112 -3.23 -2.13 8.49
N TYR A 113 -2.78 -2.85 9.50
CA TYR A 113 -3.47 -4.04 9.99
C TYR A 113 -3.95 -3.77 11.42
N GLY A 114 -5.12 -4.30 11.74
CA GLY A 114 -5.72 -4.19 13.06
C GLY A 114 -6.54 -5.42 13.37
N ILE A 115 -6.80 -5.63 14.66
CA ILE A 115 -7.68 -6.69 15.14
C ILE A 115 -9.01 -6.05 15.54
N ILE A 116 -10.09 -6.54 14.95
CA ILE A 116 -11.45 -6.05 15.22
C ILE A 116 -12.26 -7.22 15.75
N GLY A 117 -12.89 -7.02 16.91
CA GLY A 117 -13.82 -7.99 17.50
C GLY A 117 -15.27 -7.74 17.06
N PRO A 118 -16.21 -8.64 17.40
CA PRO A 118 -17.63 -8.46 17.16
C PRO A 118 -18.19 -7.21 17.84
N ALA A 119 -19.26 -6.65 17.26
CA ALA A 119 -19.99 -5.55 17.89
C ALA A 119 -20.61 -6.00 19.23
N GLY A 120 -20.56 -5.13 20.24
CA GLY A 120 -21.13 -5.39 21.56
C GLY A 120 -20.26 -6.26 22.49
N LEU A 121 -18.99 -6.53 22.12
CA LEU A 121 -18.06 -7.23 23.00
C LEU A 121 -17.93 -6.48 24.36
N PRO A 122 -18.03 -7.17 25.52
CA PRO A 122 -17.90 -6.49 26.81
C PRO A 122 -16.54 -5.79 26.96
N GLN A 123 -16.53 -4.59 27.54
CA GLN A 123 -15.32 -3.77 27.65
C GLN A 123 -14.17 -4.51 28.38
N SER A 124 -14.49 -5.33 29.39
CA SER A 124 -13.50 -6.15 30.09
C SER A 124 -12.76 -7.12 29.16
N ILE A 125 -13.45 -7.72 28.18
CA ILE A 125 -12.85 -8.63 27.19
C ILE A 125 -12.02 -7.84 26.18
N VAL A 126 -12.49 -6.67 25.76
CA VAL A 126 -11.73 -5.75 24.90
C VAL A 126 -10.41 -5.37 25.57
N ASP A 127 -10.45 -4.97 26.84
CA ASP A 127 -9.28 -4.53 27.59
C ASP A 127 -8.30 -5.69 27.83
N GLN A 128 -8.81 -6.87 28.20
CA GLN A 128 -7.98 -8.07 28.34
C GLN A 128 -7.28 -8.44 27.03
N SER A 129 -8.01 -8.39 25.92
CA SER A 129 -7.47 -8.70 24.59
C SER A 129 -6.43 -7.67 24.15
N ASN A 130 -6.71 -6.38 24.33
CA ASN A 130 -5.77 -5.30 24.01
C ASN A 130 -4.48 -5.43 24.82
N GLN A 131 -4.58 -5.72 26.13
CA GLN A 131 -3.40 -5.96 26.96
C GLN A 131 -2.59 -7.16 26.48
N ALA A 132 -3.24 -8.28 26.14
CA ALA A 132 -2.56 -9.46 25.63
C ALA A 132 -1.84 -9.19 24.31
N ILE A 133 -2.51 -8.54 23.36
CA ILE A 133 -1.93 -8.13 22.07
C ILE A 133 -0.73 -7.21 22.30
N ASN A 134 -0.85 -6.21 23.18
CA ASN A 134 0.25 -5.30 23.49
C ASN A 134 1.47 -6.02 24.11
N ARG A 135 1.25 -7.01 24.98
CA ARG A 135 2.34 -7.85 25.52
C ARG A 135 3.03 -8.66 24.42
N VAL A 136 2.28 -9.32 23.55
CA VAL A 136 2.83 -10.12 22.44
C VAL A 136 3.60 -9.23 21.47
N SER A 137 3.05 -8.06 21.13
CA SER A 137 3.70 -7.07 20.28
C SER A 137 5.03 -6.53 20.84
N ALA A 138 5.22 -6.57 22.16
CA ALA A 138 6.46 -6.18 22.81
C ALA A 138 7.52 -7.29 22.82
N MET A 139 7.16 -8.53 22.51
CA MET A 139 8.10 -9.65 22.48
C MET A 139 9.17 -9.42 21.40
N PRO A 140 10.47 -9.62 21.71
CA PRO A 140 11.56 -9.35 20.76
C PRO A 140 11.40 -10.06 19.43
N GLU A 141 10.99 -11.33 19.42
CA GLU A 141 10.78 -12.16 18.23
C GLU A 141 9.64 -11.64 17.35
N VAL A 142 8.55 -11.15 17.96
CA VAL A 142 7.41 -10.56 17.25
C VAL A 142 7.81 -9.24 16.65
N ARG A 143 8.44 -8.36 17.44
CA ARG A 143 8.96 -7.08 16.94
C ARG A 143 9.94 -7.29 15.80
N LYS A 144 10.87 -8.25 15.94
CA LYS A 144 11.85 -8.60 14.91
C LYS A 144 11.15 -9.05 13.63
N LEU A 145 10.18 -9.96 13.73
CA LEU A 145 9.41 -10.42 12.57
C LEU A 145 8.70 -9.26 11.86
N ILE A 146 7.96 -8.44 12.61
CA ILE A 146 7.16 -7.34 12.04
C ILE A 146 8.04 -6.25 11.42
N VAL A 147 9.12 -5.85 12.09
CA VAL A 147 10.00 -4.77 11.61
C VAL A 147 10.94 -5.25 10.51
N GLU A 148 11.57 -6.41 10.66
CA GLU A 148 12.61 -6.87 9.74
C GLU A 148 12.08 -7.69 8.57
N SER A 149 10.98 -8.43 8.74
CA SER A 149 10.44 -9.30 7.67
C SER A 149 9.24 -8.67 6.96
N TYR A 150 8.39 -7.94 7.70
CA TYR A 150 7.22 -7.27 7.13
C TYR A 150 7.45 -5.79 6.86
N PHE A 151 8.56 -5.21 7.32
CA PHE A 151 8.90 -3.79 7.15
C PHE A 151 7.81 -2.85 7.65
N MET A 152 7.14 -3.24 8.74
CA MET A 152 6.05 -2.49 9.34
C MET A 152 6.46 -1.86 10.67
N THR A 153 5.89 -0.71 10.95
CA THR A 153 5.93 -0.13 12.29
C THR A 153 4.89 -0.82 13.17
N LEU A 154 5.36 -1.43 14.25
CA LEU A 154 4.48 -1.99 15.26
C LEU A 154 3.94 -0.86 16.15
N VAL A 155 2.62 -0.81 16.32
CA VAL A 155 1.93 0.17 17.17
C VAL A 155 1.28 -0.57 18.34
N SER A 156 1.62 -0.15 19.55
CA SER A 156 1.00 -0.62 20.79
C SER A 156 0.21 0.54 21.39
N GLU A 157 -1.10 0.52 21.21
CA GLU A 157 -2.00 1.61 21.60
C GLU A 157 -3.23 1.08 22.35
N SER A 158 -4.02 1.98 22.95
CA SER A 158 -5.27 1.59 23.62
C SER A 158 -6.33 1.16 22.62
N SER A 159 -7.32 0.39 23.08
CA SER A 159 -8.46 -0.03 22.25
C SER A 159 -9.23 1.17 21.67
N THR A 160 -9.36 2.25 22.44
CA THR A 160 -9.96 3.52 21.96
C THR A 160 -9.14 4.18 20.86
N GLN A 161 -7.82 4.28 21.02
CA GLN A 161 -6.93 4.85 19.99
C GLN A 161 -7.01 4.05 18.69
N SER A 162 -6.99 2.73 18.79
CA SER A 162 -7.13 1.84 17.62
C SER A 162 -8.48 1.99 16.91
N ARG A 163 -9.57 2.13 17.68
CA ARG A 163 -10.90 2.41 17.13
C ARG A 163 -10.93 3.76 16.40
N ASP A 164 -10.43 4.82 17.03
CA ASP A 164 -10.44 6.17 16.46
C ASP A 164 -9.59 6.25 15.18
N PHE A 165 -8.43 5.60 15.20
CA PHE A 165 -7.58 5.46 14.01
C PHE A 165 -8.30 4.70 12.89
N THR A 166 -8.95 3.58 13.20
CA THR A 166 -9.70 2.79 12.21
C THR A 166 -10.84 3.61 11.58
N LEU A 167 -11.60 4.35 12.39
CA LEU A 167 -12.67 5.23 11.91
C LEU A 167 -12.12 6.36 11.03
N SER A 168 -11.00 6.96 11.43
CA SER A 168 -10.32 7.99 10.63
C SER A 168 -9.83 7.43 9.28
N ALA A 169 -9.23 6.25 9.28
CA ALA A 169 -8.76 5.58 8.06
C ALA A 169 -9.92 5.23 7.11
N LEU A 170 -11.05 4.73 7.65
CA LEU A 170 -12.27 4.50 6.87
C LEU A 170 -12.82 5.80 6.26
N GLY A 171 -12.79 6.90 7.01
CA GLY A 171 -13.16 8.22 6.51
C GLY A 171 -12.29 8.66 5.34
N LYS A 172 -10.96 8.56 5.49
CA LYS A 172 -9.99 8.88 4.42
C LYS A 172 -10.19 8.02 3.18
N ALA A 173 -10.42 6.71 3.35
CA ALA A 173 -10.67 5.80 2.24
C ALA A 173 -11.95 6.18 1.47
N ARG A 174 -13.03 6.58 2.18
CA ARG A 174 -14.26 7.08 1.54
C ARG A 174 -14.01 8.35 0.72
N GLU A 175 -13.26 9.31 1.27
CA GLU A 175 -12.92 10.53 0.54
C GLU A 175 -12.02 10.24 -0.67
N LEU A 176 -11.08 9.31 -0.55
CA LEU A 176 -10.25 8.84 -1.66
C LEU A 176 -11.10 8.31 -2.81
N VAL A 177 -12.06 7.44 -2.51
CA VAL A 177 -12.98 6.87 -3.51
C VAL A 177 -13.81 7.97 -4.17
N LYS A 178 -14.26 9.00 -3.45
CA LYS A 178 -15.00 10.14 -4.05
C LYS A 178 -14.13 10.98 -4.99
N MET A 179 -12.84 11.13 -4.66
CA MET A 179 -11.88 11.91 -5.47
C MET A 179 -11.45 11.18 -6.74
N ILE A 180 -11.49 9.86 -6.73
CA ILE A 180 -11.31 9.03 -7.93
C ILE A 180 -12.62 9.11 -8.70
N LYS A 181 -12.62 9.79 -9.85
CA LYS A 181 -13.79 9.73 -10.75
C LYS A 181 -14.01 8.26 -11.10
N PRO A 182 -15.19 7.68 -10.83
CA PRO A 182 -15.41 6.29 -11.17
C PRO A 182 -15.44 6.16 -12.69
N ASP A 183 -14.36 5.66 -13.28
CA ASP A 183 -14.42 4.89 -14.54
C ASP A 183 -14.88 3.45 -14.25
N VAL A 184 -15.60 3.25 -13.13
CA VAL A 184 -16.22 1.98 -12.76
C VAL A 184 -17.54 1.88 -13.53
N LYS A 185 -17.48 1.28 -14.72
CA LYS A 185 -18.61 0.56 -15.29
C LYS A 185 -18.77 -0.79 -14.61
#